data_AF-A0A815YMF6-F1
#
_entry.id   AF-A0A815YMF6-F1
#
_cell.length_a   1.000
_cell.length_b   1.000
_cell.length_c   1.000
_cell.angle_alpha   90.00
_cell.angle_beta   90.00
_cell.angle_gamma   90.00
#
_symmetry.space_group_name_H-M   'P 1'
#
loop_
_entity.id
_entity.type
_entity.pdbx_description
1 polymer ?
#
loop_
_entity_poly.entity_id
_entity_poly.type
_entity_poly.pdbx_seq_one_letter_code
_entity_poly.pdbx_strand_id
1 'polypeptide(L)'
;MEELPKLPIPDLANTLNNYLRCLETMLPPNEYEYTKQLCNEFQEKNGVGSRLQELLINYASRKVNWSNKFIMDVWFLSCPLPSVINSSGAKAMPKANFRSEKDTL
;
A
#
# COMPACT_ATOMS: atom_id res chain seq x y z
N MET A 1 12.30 26.63 2.11
CA MET A 1 12.11 25.20 1.86
C MET A 1 10.62 24.96 2.07
N GLU A 2 9.88 24.61 1.03
CA GLU A 2 8.43 24.40 1.12
C GLU A 2 8.18 23.10 1.91
N GLU A 3 7.31 23.12 2.92
CA GLU A 3 6.95 21.90 3.66
C GLU A 3 6.13 20.97 2.76
N LEU A 4 6.58 19.72 2.62
CA LEU A 4 5.86 18.71 1.84
C LEU A 4 4.49 18.43 2.49
N PRO A 5 3.41 18.29 1.69
CA PRO A 5 2.11 17.96 2.21
C PRO A 5 2.12 16.58 2.87
N LYS A 6 1.37 16.44 3.97
CA LYS A 6 1.13 15.13 4.58
C LYS A 6 0.32 14.24 3.62
N LEU A 7 0.58 12.94 3.67
CA LEU A 7 -0.19 11.95 2.90
C LEU A 7 -1.68 12.03 3.31
N PRO A 8 -2.61 12.34 2.39
CA PRO A 8 -4.02 12.44 2.73
C PRO A 8 -4.60 11.06 3.07
N ILE A 9 -5.70 11.06 3.82
CA ILE A 9 -6.52 9.87 4.01
C ILE A 9 -7.72 10.02 3.07
N PRO A 10 -7.93 9.09 2.12
CA PRO A 10 -9.10 9.11 1.25
C PRO A 10 -10.37 8.85 2.07
N ASP A 11 -11.49 9.37 1.59
CA ASP A 11 -12.80 9.05 2.15
C ASP A 11 -13.09 7.54 2.07
N LEU A 12 -13.75 7.00 3.11
CA LEU A 12 -14.02 5.57 3.21
C LEU A 12 -14.94 5.09 2.07
N ALA A 13 -16.02 5.81 1.81
CA ALA A 13 -16.98 5.43 0.77
C ALA A 13 -16.33 5.48 -0.61
N ASN A 14 -15.53 6.52 -0.89
CA ASN A 14 -14.76 6.60 -2.13
C ASN A 14 -13.76 5.44 -2.27
N THR A 15 -13.09 5.05 -1.18
CA THR A 15 -12.15 3.92 -1.17
C THR A 15 -12.86 2.60 -1.48
N LEU A 16 -14.00 2.34 -0.84
CA LEU A 16 -14.78 1.11 -1.05
C LEU A 16 -15.43 1.06 -2.44
N ASN A 17 -15.89 2.19 -2.97
CA ASN A 17 -16.43 2.27 -4.33
C ASN A 17 -15.36 1.92 -5.37
N ASN A 18 -14.13 2.42 -5.21
CA ASN A 18 -13.02 2.06 -6.09
C ASN A 18 -12.62 0.60 -5.94
N TYR A 19 -12.60 0.08 -4.70
CA TYR A 19 -12.34 -1.33 -4.42
C TYR A 19 -13.35 -2.25 -5.14
N LEU A 20 -14.65 -1.96 -5.02
CA LEU A 20 -15.71 -2.72 -5.70
C LEU A 20 -15.59 -2.63 -7.22
N ARG A 21 -15.30 -1.45 -7.78
CA ARG A 21 -15.10 -1.29 -9.24
C ARG A 21 -13.96 -2.16 -9.76
N CYS A 22 -12.86 -2.30 -9.01
CA CYS A 22 -11.79 -3.22 -9.40
C CYS A 22 -12.26 -4.67 -9.40
N LEU A 23 -13.02 -5.07 -8.37
CA LEU A 23 -13.46 -6.44 -8.19
C LEU A 23 -14.58 -6.88 -9.14
N GLU A 24 -15.41 -5.96 -9.63
CA GLU A 24 -16.50 -6.27 -10.57
C GLU A 24 -16.02 -7.06 -11.79
N THR A 25 -14.78 -6.80 -12.25
CA THR A 25 -14.17 -7.50 -13.39
C THR A 25 -13.41 -8.79 -13.02
N MET A 26 -13.10 -8.98 -11.75
CA MET A 26 -12.27 -10.08 -11.26
C MET A 26 -13.09 -11.21 -10.63
N LEU A 27 -14.25 -10.88 -10.05
CA LEU A 27 -15.07 -11.82 -9.29
C LEU A 27 -16.27 -12.33 -10.09
N PRO A 28 -16.68 -13.58 -9.88
CA PRO A 28 -17.99 -14.06 -10.31
C PRO A 28 -19.15 -13.22 -9.73
N PRO A 29 -20.29 -13.10 -10.42
CA PRO A 29 -21.39 -12.22 -10.01
C PRO A 29 -21.90 -12.46 -8.59
N ASN A 30 -22.00 -13.72 -8.15
CA ASN A 30 -22.45 -14.08 -6.80
C ASN A 30 -21.46 -13.62 -5.71
N GLU A 31 -20.16 -13.75 -5.96
CA GLU A 31 -19.13 -13.31 -5.02
C GLU A 31 -19.01 -11.78 -4.98
N TYR A 32 -19.19 -11.12 -6.13
CA TYR A 32 -19.24 -9.66 -6.20
C TYR A 32 -20.41 -9.09 -5.39
N GLU A 33 -21.62 -9.61 -5.58
CA GLU A 33 -22.79 -9.14 -4.82
C GLU A 33 -22.64 -9.39 -3.31
N TYR A 34 -22.08 -10.54 -2.92
CA TYR A 34 -21.75 -10.80 -1.51
C TYR A 34 -20.73 -9.80 -0.97
N THR A 35 -19.64 -9.54 -1.72
CA THR A 35 -18.61 -8.57 -1.32
C THR A 35 -19.18 -7.15 -1.20
N LYS A 36 -20.08 -6.78 -2.11
CA LYS A 36 -20.77 -5.48 -2.10
C LYS A 36 -21.64 -5.31 -0.85
N GLN A 37 -22.34 -6.36 -0.42
CA GLN A 37 -23.09 -6.36 0.85
C GLN A 37 -22.16 -6.13 2.04
N LEU A 38 -21.03 -6.85 2.11
CA LEU A 38 -20.03 -6.66 3.17
C LEU A 38 -19.44 -5.24 3.18
N CYS A 39 -19.15 -4.66 2.02
CA CYS A 39 -18.67 -3.29 1.93
C CYS A 39 -19.72 -2.28 2.45
N ASN A 40 -21.00 -2.51 2.16
CA ASN A 40 -22.09 -1.68 2.67
C ASN A 40 -22.19 -1.76 4.19
N GLU A 41 -22.21 -2.96 4.76
CA GLU A 41 -22.22 -3.17 6.22
C GLU A 41 -20.99 -2.55 6.90
N PHE A 42 -19.81 -2.67 6.28
CA PHE A 42 -18.56 -2.15 6.80
C PHE A 42 -18.56 -0.61 6.92
N GLN A 43 -19.20 0.09 5.98
CA GLN A 43 -19.25 1.56 5.95
C GLN A 43 -20.49 2.18 6.60
N GLU A 44 -21.38 1.37 7.18
CA GLU A 44 -22.56 1.89 7.88
C GLU A 44 -22.15 2.87 8.99
N LYS A 45 -23.07 3.78 9.33
CA LYS A 45 -22.86 4.71 10.44
C LYS A 45 -22.65 3.92 11.74
N ASN A 46 -21.52 4.17 12.42
CA ASN A 46 -21.04 3.40 13.58
C ASN A 46 -20.59 1.95 13.27
N GLY A 47 -20.48 1.60 11.99
CA GLY A 47 -19.88 0.35 11.52
C GLY A 47 -18.37 0.31 11.78
N VAL A 48 -17.79 -0.88 11.56
CA VAL A 48 -16.37 -1.12 11.82
C VAL A 48 -15.49 -0.19 10.96
N GLY A 49 -15.84 0.01 9.69
CA GLY A 49 -15.10 0.86 8.77
C GLY A 49 -15.11 2.32 9.19
N SER A 50 -16.26 2.88 9.60
CA SER A 50 -16.32 4.27 10.08
C SER A 50 -15.45 4.49 11.32
N ARG A 51 -15.48 3.55 12.29
CA ARG A 51 -14.63 3.63 13.49
C ARG A 51 -13.15 3.52 13.13
N LEU A 52 -12.78 2.64 12.21
CA LEU A 52 -11.40 2.50 11.75
C LEU A 52 -10.92 3.75 11.00
N GLN A 53 -11.78 4.37 10.19
CA GLN A 53 -11.48 5.62 9.50
C GLN A 53 -11.17 6.75 10.48
N GLU A 54 -11.98 6.91 11.54
CA GLU A 54 -11.72 7.89 12.59
C GLU A 54 -10.40 7.61 13.33
N LEU A 55 -10.12 6.35 13.66
CA LEU A 55 -8.86 5.95 14.27
C LEU A 55 -7.66 6.24 13.35
N LEU A 56 -7.80 6.00 12.05
CA LEU A 56 -6.77 6.28 11.05
C LEU A 56 -6.49 7.78 10.94
N ILE A 57 -7.54 8.62 10.92
CA ILE A 57 -7.42 10.09 10.91
C ILE A 57 -6.67 10.58 12.16
N ASN A 58 -7.06 10.08 13.33
CA ASN A 58 -6.40 10.42 14.60
C ASN A 58 -4.96 9.87 14.69
N TYR A 59 -4.68 8.75 14.03
CA TYR A 59 -3.33 8.21 13.93
C TYR A 59 -2.46 9.07 13.01
N ALA A 60 -2.99 9.45 11.84
CA ALA A 60 -2.26 10.23 10.84
C ALA A 60 -1.94 11.66 11.28
N SER A 61 -2.80 12.30 12.10
CA SER A 61 -2.53 13.64 12.64
C SER A 61 -1.20 13.70 13.41
N ARG A 62 -0.83 12.59 14.08
CA ARG A 62 0.37 12.43 14.91
C ARG A 62 1.60 11.90 14.14
N LYS A 63 1.50 11.73 12.82
CA LYS A 63 2.58 11.17 11.98
C LYS A 63 2.93 12.12 10.84
N VAL A 64 4.16 12.01 10.34
CA VAL A 64 4.61 12.68 9.11
C VAL A 64 4.03 11.98 7.89
N ASN A 65 4.12 10.65 7.86
CA ASN A 65 3.45 9.77 6.91
C ASN A 65 2.83 8.61 7.70
N TRP A 66 1.50 8.48 7.65
CA TRP A 66 0.77 7.47 8.41
C TRP A 66 0.95 6.05 7.85
N SER A 67 1.20 5.93 6.54
CA SER A 67 1.28 4.63 5.85
C SER A 67 2.63 3.95 6.00
N ASN A 68 3.69 4.71 6.27
CA ASN A 68 5.08 4.23 6.18
C ASN A 68 5.32 2.95 6.99
N LYS A 69 4.88 2.92 8.26
CA LYS A 69 5.02 1.72 9.10
C LYS A 69 4.29 0.51 8.50
N PHE A 70 3.05 0.69 8.06
CA PHE A 70 2.24 -0.40 7.51
C PHE A 70 2.82 -0.94 6.20
N ILE A 71 3.21 -0.06 5.29
CA ILE A 71 3.79 -0.46 3.99
C ILE A 71 5.13 -1.17 4.21
N MET A 72 6.01 -0.63 5.06
CA MET A 72 7.29 -1.28 5.37
C MET A 72 7.11 -2.67 5.95
N ASP A 73 6.18 -2.82 6.90
CA ASP A 73 5.91 -4.11 7.53
C ASP A 73 5.34 -5.11 6.51
N VAL A 74 4.34 -4.73 5.71
CA VAL A 74 3.66 -5.64 4.76
C VAL A 74 4.51 -5.96 3.53
N TRP A 75 5.19 -4.97 2.94
CA TRP A 75 5.86 -5.16 1.65
C TRP A 75 7.26 -5.77 1.80
N PHE A 76 7.92 -5.54 2.92
CA PHE A 76 9.32 -5.93 3.10
C PHE A 76 9.54 -6.78 4.34
N LEU A 77 9.21 -6.26 5.53
CA LEU A 77 9.73 -6.84 6.77
C LEU A 77 9.02 -8.14 7.19
N SER A 78 7.79 -8.36 6.76
CA SER A 78 7.01 -9.57 7.08
C SER A 78 7.13 -10.68 6.04
N CYS A 79 7.83 -10.44 4.92
CA CYS A 79 7.97 -11.45 3.87
C CYS A 79 9.01 -12.51 4.30
N PRO A 80 8.65 -13.80 4.39
CA PRO A 80 9.57 -14.85 4.80
C PRO A 80 10.49 -15.33 3.67
N LEU A 81 10.25 -14.87 2.44
CA LEU A 81 11.03 -15.30 1.28
C LEU A 81 12.44 -14.65 1.31
N PRO A 82 13.48 -15.35 0.83
CA PRO A 82 14.82 -14.78 0.71
C PRO A 82 14.81 -13.48 -0.10
N SER A 83 15.55 -12.46 0.34
CA SER A 83 15.56 -11.16 -0.32
C SER A 83 16.14 -11.19 -1.73
N VAL A 84 17.16 -12.05 -1.94
CA VAL A 84 17.79 -12.29 -3.24
C VAL A 84 16.73 -12.77 -4.23
N ILE A 85 16.63 -12.10 -5.38
CA ILE A 85 15.62 -12.30 -6.44
C ILE A 85 14.19 -11.84 -6.05
N ASN A 86 13.68 -12.20 -4.87
CA ASN A 86 12.26 -11.96 -4.56
C ASN A 86 11.94 -10.49 -4.20
N SER A 87 12.91 -9.74 -3.66
CA SER A 87 12.69 -8.36 -3.20
C SER A 87 13.76 -7.39 -3.70
N SER A 88 15.02 -7.83 -3.74
CA SER A 88 16.14 -6.99 -4.16
C SER A 88 16.14 -6.76 -5.67
N GLY A 89 15.80 -5.54 -6.09
CA GLY A 89 15.97 -5.10 -7.47
C GLY A 89 17.46 -4.97 -7.85
N ALA A 90 17.80 -5.35 -9.07
CA ALA A 90 19.15 -5.23 -9.62
C ALA A 90 19.14 -4.31 -10.85
N LYS A 91 20.16 -3.46 -10.96
CA LYS A 91 20.40 -2.63 -12.14
C LYS A 91 21.76 -2.99 -12.71
N ALA A 92 21.77 -3.54 -13.92
CA ALA A 92 23.00 -3.73 -14.67
C ALA A 92 23.53 -2.38 -15.15
N MET A 93 24.79 -2.11 -14.87
CA MET A 93 25.49 -0.92 -15.38
C MET A 93 26.16 -1.24 -16.72
N PRO A 94 26.46 -0.23 -17.56
CA PRO A 94 27.22 -0.44 -18.78
C PRO A 94 28.53 -1.17 -18.51
N LYS A 95 28.94 -2.05 -19.43
CA LYS A 95 30.18 -2.77 -19.32
C LYS A 95 31.35 -1.78 -19.25
N ALA A 96 32.04 -1.78 -18.12
CA ALA A 96 33.29 -1.06 -17.95
C ALA A 96 34.47 -1.90 -18.46
N ASN A 97 35.50 -1.23 -18.99
CA ASN A 97 36.74 -1.86 -19.45
C ASN A 97 37.82 -1.64 -18.39
N PHE A 98 38.04 -2.65 -17.55
CA PHE A 98 39.10 -2.64 -16.55
C PHE A 98 40.33 -3.34 -17.13
N ARG A 99 41.47 -2.63 -17.19
CA ARG A 99 42.76 -3.13 -17.73
C ARG A 99 43.73 -3.56 -16.63
N SER A 100 43.54 -3.06 -15.42
CA SER A 100 44.29 -3.42 -14.22
C SER A 100 43.39 -3.37 -12.97
N GLU A 101 43.83 -3.97 -11.88
CA GLU A 101 43.13 -3.91 -10.59
C GLU A 101 42.93 -2.47 -10.10
N LYS A 102 43.84 -1.55 -10.46
CA LYS A 102 43.70 -0.11 -10.16
C LYS A 102 42.50 0.54 -10.84
N ASP A 103 41.97 -0.07 -11.91
CA ASP A 103 40.81 0.47 -12.63
C ASP A 103 39.47 0.05 -11.96
N THR A 104 39.50 -0.88 -11.00
CA THR A 104 38.30 -1.44 -10.34
C THR A 104 37.91 -0.76 -9.02
N LEU A 105 38.74 0.16 -8.52
CA LEU A 105 38.58 0.87 -7.25
C LEU A 105 38.00 2.27 -7.42
#